data_AF-A0A6J6GIW4-F1
#
_entry.id   AF-A0A6J6GIW4-F1
#
_cell.length_a   1.000
_cell.length_b   1.000
_cell.length_c   1.000
_cell.angle_alpha   90.00
_cell.angle_beta   90.00
_cell.angle_gamma   90.00
#
_symmetry.space_group_name_H-M   'P 1'
#
loop_
_entity.id
_entity.type
_entity.pdbx_description
1 polymer ?
#
loop_
_entity_poly.entity_id
_entity_poly.type
_entity_poly.pdbx_seq_one_letter_code
_entity_poly.pdbx_strand_id
1 'polypeptide(L)' 'MKVDWVQTSPTTEEATLRRWSRADWGDEGETMAWCCTEGDRAYVGDSAVIDSLAEELAEIVGDEVYVELRRRLTD' A
#
# COMPACT_ATOMS: atom_id res chain seq x y z
N MET A 1 -2.42 3.39 0.23
CA MET A 1 -1.12 2.72 0.39
C MET A 1 -0.45 3.26 1.65
N LYS A 2 0.05 2.41 2.55
CA LYS A 2 0.75 2.79 3.78
C LYS A 2 2.21 2.36 3.67
N VAL A 3 3.13 3.26 4.03
CA VAL A 3 4.55 2.95 4.18
C VAL A 3 4.89 2.95 5.66
N ASP A 4 5.43 1.84 6.15
CA ASP A 4 6.01 1.73 7.49
C ASP A 4 7.53 1.79 7.36
N TRP A 5 8.15 2.75 8.04
CA TRP A 5 9.58 2.96 8.04
C TRP A 5 10.20 2.44 9.34
N VAL A 6 11.26 1.65 9.21
CA VAL A 6 12.05 1.14 10.34
C VAL A 6 13.52 1.46 10.09
N GLN A 7 14.15 2.19 11.01
CA GLN A 7 15.59 2.40 10.96
C GLN A 7 16.29 1.11 11.39
N THR A 8 16.99 0.45 10.45
CA THR A 8 17.70 -0.82 10.69
C THR A 8 19.18 -0.62 11.02
N SER A 9 19.74 0.53 10.65
CA SER A 9 21.10 0.97 11.02
C SER A 9 21.19 2.51 11.07
N PRO A 10 22.29 3.11 11.56
CA PRO A 10 22.47 4.57 11.52
C PRO A 10 22.42 5.21 10.12
N THR A 11 22.53 4.40 9.06
CA THR A 11 22.55 4.86 7.67
C THR A 11 21.57 4.11 6.78
N THR A 12 20.66 3.32 7.36
CA THR A 12 19.76 2.46 6.59
C THR A 12 18.37 2.44 7.21
N GLU A 13 17.39 2.68 6.36
CA GLU A 13 15.97 2.53 6.68
C GLU A 13 15.37 1.46 5.77
N GLU A 14 14.45 0.68 6.32
CA GLU A 14 13.62 -0.26 5.60
C GLU A 14 12.20 0.30 5.50
N ALA A 15 11.64 0.34 4.29
CA ALA A 15 10.25 0.68 4.03
C ALA A 15 9.45 -0.57 3.70
N THR A 16 8.44 -0.86 4.51
CA THR A 16 7.42 -1.87 4.17
C THR A 16 6.20 -1.18 3.58
N LEU A 17 5.85 -1.56 2.35
CA LEU A 17 4.64 -1.12 1.68
C LEU A 17 3.49 -2.10 1.92
N ARG A 18 2.36 -1.62 2.43
CA ARG A 18 1.16 -2.45 2.63
C ARG A 18 -0.14 -1.68 2.46
N ARG A 19 -1.27 -2.41 2.51
CA ARG A 19 -2.61 -1.81 2.57
C ARG A 19 -2.84 -1.11 3.91
N TRP A 20 -3.65 -0.06 3.89
CA TRP A 20 -4.26 0.48 5.11
C TRP A 20 -5.27 -0.52 5.68
N SER A 21 -5.35 -0.54 7.00
CA SER A 21 -6.22 -1.40 7.81
C SER A 21 -6.80 -0.61 8.98
N ARG A 22 -7.80 -1.16 9.68
CA ARG A 22 -8.32 -0.57 10.92
C ARG A 22 -7.24 -0.31 11.97
N ALA A 23 -6.25 -1.20 12.08
CA ALA A 23 -5.18 -1.10 13.07
C ALA A 23 -4.33 0.18 12.90
N ASP A 24 -4.37 0.81 11.72
CA ASP A 24 -3.66 2.06 11.46
C ASP A 24 -4.34 3.29 12.07
N TRP A 25 -5.55 3.13 12.62
CA TRP A 25 -6.36 4.19 13.21
C TRP A 25 -6.46 4.12 14.73
N GLY A 26 -5.61 3.33 15.40
CA GLY A 26 -5.68 3.18 16.86
C GLY A 26 -7.05 2.67 17.34
N ASP A 27 -7.49 3.17 18.49
CA ASP A 27 -8.75 2.76 19.13
C ASP A 27 -9.98 3.08 18.24
N GLU A 28 -9.93 4.15 17.45
CA GLU A 28 -10.99 4.51 16.51
C GLU A 28 -11.19 3.47 15.40
N GLY A 29 -10.14 2.71 15.06
CA GLY A 29 -10.22 1.62 14.08
C GLY A 29 -11.17 0.50 14.50
N GLU A 30 -11.30 0.25 15.80
CA GLU A 30 -12.17 -0.79 16.35
C GLU A 30 -13.66 -0.45 16.17
N THR A 31 -14.01 0.83 16.30
CA THR A 31 -15.40 1.32 16.23
C THR A 31 -15.77 1.88 14.86
N MET A 32 -14.81 1.98 13.94
CA MET A 32 -15.02 2.50 12.59
C MET A 32 -16.14 1.76 11.85
N ALA A 33 -17.16 2.50 11.42
CA ALA A 33 -18.30 1.93 10.71
C ALA A 33 -17.90 1.31 9.36
N TRP A 34 -16.87 1.86 8.70
CA TRP A 34 -16.42 1.40 7.39
C TRP A 34 -14.95 1.74 7.12
N CYS A 35 -14.21 0.76 6.58
CA CYS A 35 -12.88 0.94 6.01
C CYS A 35 -12.92 0.61 4.51
N CYS A 36 -12.39 1.51 3.67
CA CYS A 36 -12.45 1.40 2.20
C CYS A 36 -11.82 0.12 1.63
N THR A 37 -11.01 -0.60 2.43
CA THR A 37 -10.23 -1.77 1.99
C THR A 37 -10.80 -3.11 2.48
N GLU A 38 -11.97 -3.14 3.13
CA GLU A 38 -12.49 -4.33 3.83
C GLU A 38 -13.91 -4.76 3.39
N GLY A 39 -14.61 -3.95 2.60
CA GLY A 39 -15.96 -4.26 2.12
C GLY A 39 -15.99 -5.12 0.87
N ASP A 40 -17.16 -5.67 0.54
CA ASP A 40 -17.46 -6.41 -0.69
C ASP A 40 -17.22 -5.59 -1.98
N ARG A 41 -17.28 -4.26 -1.88
CA ARG A 41 -16.96 -3.33 -2.97
C ARG A 41 -15.49 -2.89 -3.01
N ALA A 42 -14.63 -3.42 -2.15
CA ALA A 42 -13.20 -3.12 -2.21
C ALA A 42 -12.54 -3.94 -3.33
N TYR A 43 -11.66 -3.31 -4.11
CA TYR A 43 -10.87 -3.97 -5.17
C TYR A 43 -11.69 -4.67 -6.27
N VAL A 44 -12.91 -4.21 -6.55
CA VAL A 44 -13.80 -4.80 -7.58
C VAL A 44 -13.59 -4.22 -8.99
N GLY A 45 -12.49 -3.52 -9.22
CA GLY A 45 -12.17 -2.94 -10.53
C GLY A 45 -11.76 -4.00 -11.56
N ASP A 46 -12.05 -3.76 -12.84
CA ASP A 46 -11.72 -4.68 -13.94
C ASP A 46 -10.21 -4.81 -14.20
N SER A 47 -9.42 -3.86 -13.69
CA SER A 47 -7.96 -3.84 -13.76
C SER A 47 -7.36 -3.85 -12.36
N ALA A 48 -6.22 -4.53 -12.20
CA ALA A 48 -5.47 -4.53 -10.96
C ALA A 48 -4.98 -3.11 -10.62
N VAL A 49 -4.91 -2.78 -9.33
CA VAL A 49 -4.50 -1.43 -8.85
C VAL A 49 -3.11 -1.04 -9.36
N ILE A 50 -2.19 -2.01 -9.45
CA ILE A 50 -0.82 -1.79 -9.97
C ILE A 50 -0.81 -1.30 -11.43
N ASP A 51 -1.84 -1.67 -12.20
CA ASP A 51 -2.00 -1.26 -13.60
C ASP A 51 -2.89 -0.01 -13.72
N SER A 52 -4.00 0.05 -12.98
CA SER A 52 -4.96 1.15 -13.09
C SER A 52 -4.46 2.48 -12.52
N LEU A 53 -3.50 2.45 -11.59
CA LEU A 53 -2.89 3.62 -10.95
C LEU A 53 -1.37 3.67 -11.20
N ALA A 54 -0.92 3.17 -12.36
CA ALA A 54 0.50 3.04 -12.67
C ALA A 54 1.26 4.37 -12.54
N GLU A 55 0.71 5.45 -13.11
CA GLU A 55 1.34 6.78 -13.11
C GLU A 55 1.43 7.34 -11.68
N GLU A 56 0.35 7.30 -10.91
CA GLU A 56 0.32 7.82 -9.54
C GLU A 56 1.22 7.02 -8.60
N LEU A 57 1.27 5.69 -8.77
CA LEU A 57 2.14 4.84 -7.97
C LEU A 57 3.61 5.14 -8.26
N ALA A 58 3.99 5.30 -9.54
CA ALA A 58 5.35 5.67 -9.94
C ALA A 58 5.76 7.04 -9.37
N GLU A 59 4.88 8.04 -9.38
CA GLU A 59 5.14 9.35 -8.78
C GLU A 59 5.33 9.29 -7.25
N ILE A 60 4.64 8.39 -6.54
CA ILE A 60 4.75 8.27 -5.08
C ILE A 60 6.00 7.51 -4.66
N VAL A 61 6.34 6.41 -5.35
CA VAL A 61 7.39 5.48 -4.91
C VAL A 61 8.68 5.57 -5.73
N GLY A 62 8.64 6.24 -6.89
CA GLY A 62 9.70 6.25 -7.89
C GLY A 62 9.60 5.09 -8.88
N ASP A 63 10.07 5.32 -10.11
CA ASP A 63 10.01 4.36 -11.22
C ASP A 63 10.65 3.00 -10.89
N GLU A 64 11.85 3.03 -10.29
CA GLU A 64 12.59 1.81 -9.96
C GLU A 64 11.81 0.91 -8.99
N VAL A 65 11.19 1.52 -7.97
CA VAL A 65 10.38 0.81 -6.99
C VAL A 65 9.08 0.31 -7.63
N TYR A 66 8.44 1.11 -8.49
CA TYR A 66 7.23 0.69 -9.20
C TYR A 66 7.46 -0.55 -10.08
N VAL A 67 8.57 -0.58 -10.82
CA VAL A 67 8.95 -1.74 -11.65
C VAL A 67 9.14 -2.99 -10.80
N GLU A 68 9.82 -2.89 -9.66
CA GLU A 68 10.03 -4.03 -8.76
C GLU A 68 8.73 -4.50 -8.09
N LEU A 69 7.85 -3.58 -7.69
CA LEU A 69 6.52 -3.93 -7.16
C LEU A 69 5.71 -4.71 -8.20
N ARG A 70 5.70 -4.24 -9.46
CA ARG A 70 5.01 -4.93 -10.55
C ARG A 70 5.59 -6.33 -10.75
N ARG A 71 6.91 -6.48 -10.78
CA ARG A 71 7.59 -7.78 -10.94
C ARG A 71 7.14 -8.79 -9.89
N ARG A 72 7.16 -8.41 -8.61
CA ARG A 72 6.80 -9.27 -7.47
C ARG A 72 5.34 -9.71 -7.42
N LEU A 73 4.43 -8.99 -8.09
CA LEU A 73 3.02 -9.35 -8.16
C LEU A 73 2.70 -10.35 -9.28
N THR A 74 3.61 -10.49 -10.25
CA THR A 74 3.47 -11.41 -11.39
C THR A 74 4.30 -12.69 -11.28
N ASP A 75 5.24 -12.77 -10.34
CA ASP A 75 6.02 -13.96 -9.99
C ASP A 75 5.29 -14.80 -8.92
#